data_AF-A0A285KT92-F1
#
_entry.id   AF-A0A285KT92-F1
#
_cell.length_a   1.000
_cell.length_b   1.000
_cell.length_c   1.000
_cell.angle_alpha   90.00
_cell.angle_beta   90.00
_cell.angle_gamma   90.00
#
_symmetry.space_group_name_H-M   'P 1'
#
loop_
_entity.id
_entity.type
_entity.pdbx_description
1 polymer ?
#
loop_
_entity_poly.entity_id
_entity_poly.type
_entity_poly.pdbx_seq_one_letter_code
_entity_poly.pdbx_strand_id
1 'polypeptide(L)'
;MVTSAGGGSALPSRELVLRAVCGVVDDSDPLLGAAHQLSRLHERRELVEPDAADEIDWQRARLVCEIDRWVGFLTPPPIPEAPMHTESVGAVVDRLAQLAVLAYLALARGAEAQLTDVQQRLNELGWAYDDLITEVGSGTRRLPGAAAN
;
A
#
# COMPACT_ATOMS: atom_id res chain seq x y z
N MET A 1 -16.36 21.50 10.28
CA MET A 1 -15.60 21.28 11.52
C MET A 1 -15.50 19.79 11.76
N VAL A 2 -14.36 19.19 11.43
CA VAL A 2 -13.89 17.94 12.04
C VAL A 2 -12.42 18.23 12.37
N THR A 3 -12.17 18.39 13.65
CA THR A 3 -10.85 18.42 14.27
C THR A 3 -10.62 17.07 14.96
N SER A 4 -9.36 16.66 14.97
CA SER A 4 -8.75 15.56 15.74
C SER A 4 -8.70 14.17 15.09
N ALA A 5 -7.50 13.82 14.65
CA ALA A 5 -6.81 12.55 14.88
C ALA A 5 -5.36 12.80 14.43
N GLY A 6 -4.27 12.50 15.14
CA GLY A 6 -4.03 11.71 16.32
C GLY A 6 -2.54 11.40 16.24
N GLY A 7 -1.73 11.97 17.12
CA GLY A 7 -0.30 11.67 17.15
C GLY A 7 -0.09 10.22 17.59
N GLY A 8 0.46 9.40 16.69
CA GLY A 8 1.19 8.17 16.97
C GLY A 8 0.35 6.93 17.33
N SER A 9 0.37 5.92 16.45
CA SER A 9 0.24 4.46 16.72
C SER A 9 -0.83 3.67 15.94
N ALA A 10 -1.43 4.20 14.86
CA ALA A 10 -2.38 3.45 14.05
C ALA A 10 -1.99 3.47 12.57
N LEU A 11 -2.09 2.31 11.90
CA LEU A 11 -1.89 2.21 10.46
C LEU A 11 -2.99 2.99 9.72
N PRO A 12 -2.66 3.72 8.64
CA PRO A 12 -3.63 4.48 7.86
C PRO A 12 -4.65 3.55 7.19
N SER A 13 -5.92 3.98 7.14
CA SER A 13 -7.00 3.23 6.48
C SER A 13 -6.87 3.24 4.95
N ARG A 14 -7.60 2.37 4.26
CA ARG A 14 -7.55 2.31 2.79
C ARG A 14 -7.83 3.67 2.13
N GLU A 15 -8.75 4.45 2.70
CA GLU A 15 -9.14 5.75 2.14
C GLU A 15 -7.97 6.73 2.12
N LEU A 16 -7.15 6.75 3.18
CA LEU A 16 -5.97 7.60 3.26
C LEU A 16 -4.89 7.15 2.27
N VAL A 17 -4.68 5.84 2.15
CA VAL A 17 -3.75 5.27 1.16
C VAL A 17 -4.18 5.63 -0.26
N LEU A 18 -5.46 5.47 -0.60
CA LEU A 18 -5.99 5.83 -1.92
C LEU A 18 -5.88 7.34 -2.19
N ARG A 19 -6.12 8.20 -1.18
CA ARG A 19 -5.91 9.65 -1.30
C ARG A 19 -4.46 10.00 -1.62
N ALA A 20 -3.51 9.37 -0.92
CA ALA A 20 -2.09 9.60 -1.10
C ALA A 20 -1.62 9.14 -2.49
N VAL A 21 -2.09 7.96 -2.92
CA VAL A 21 -1.87 7.44 -4.27
C VAL A 21 -2.37 8.42 -5.35
N CYS A 22 -3.53 9.04 -5.13
CA CYS A 22 -4.09 10.10 -5.99
C CYS A 22 -3.39 11.46 -5.89
N GLY A 23 -2.35 11.60 -5.06
CA GLY A 23 -1.55 12.83 -4.94
C GLY A 23 -1.93 13.75 -3.77
N VAL A 24 -2.85 13.32 -2.91
CA VAL A 24 -3.21 14.08 -1.71
C VAL A 24 -2.48 13.48 -0.51
N VAL A 25 -1.24 13.93 -0.33
CA VAL A 25 -0.33 13.41 0.70
C VAL A 25 -0.36 14.31 1.93
N ASP A 26 -0.30 13.71 3.11
CA ASP A 26 0.10 14.40 4.34
C ASP A 26 1.58 14.11 4.57
N ASP A 27 2.43 15.15 4.59
CA ASP A 27 3.89 15.00 4.72
C ASP A 27 4.33 14.40 6.07
N SER A 28 3.40 14.25 7.03
CA SER A 28 3.70 13.72 8.37
C SER A 28 3.71 12.19 8.44
N ASP A 29 3.15 11.50 7.44
CA ASP A 29 3.02 10.03 7.46
C ASP A 29 3.92 9.36 6.40
N PRO A 30 4.98 8.64 6.82
CA PRO A 30 5.92 8.01 5.90
C PRO A 30 5.26 6.93 5.04
N LEU A 31 4.20 6.26 5.51
CA LEU A 31 3.49 5.26 4.71
C LEU A 31 2.69 5.92 3.58
N LEU A 32 2.03 7.04 3.86
CA LEU A 32 1.32 7.81 2.82
C LEU A 32 2.29 8.40 1.80
N GLY A 33 3.45 8.89 2.25
CA GLY A 33 4.53 9.32 1.37
C GLY A 33 5.03 8.20 0.46
N ALA A 34 5.27 7.00 1.00
CA ALA A 34 5.69 5.84 0.22
C ALA A 34 4.59 5.35 -0.75
N ALA A 35 3.32 5.34 -0.33
CA ALA A 35 2.20 5.00 -1.21
C ALA A 35 2.07 5.94 -2.42
N HIS A 36 2.29 7.24 -2.20
CA HIS A 36 2.36 8.22 -3.29
C HIS A 36 3.55 7.96 -4.22
N GLN A 37 4.75 7.66 -3.67
CA GLN A 37 5.91 7.34 -4.51
C GLN A 37 5.69 6.05 -5.32
N LEU A 38 5.04 5.04 -4.75
CA LEU A 38 4.67 3.82 -5.47
C LEU A 38 3.75 4.12 -6.66
N SER A 39 2.77 5.02 -6.51
CA SER A 39 1.89 5.40 -7.63
C SER A 39 2.67 6.07 -8.77
N ARG A 40 3.59 6.99 -8.45
CA ARG A 40 4.49 7.61 -9.43
C ARG A 40 5.38 6.59 -10.15
N LEU A 41 5.87 5.56 -9.44
CA LEU A 41 6.65 4.49 -10.04
C LEU A 41 5.81 3.64 -11.00
N HIS A 42 4.58 3.30 -10.62
CA HIS A 42 3.65 2.57 -11.50
C HIS A 42 3.28 3.37 -12.75
N GLU A 43 3.05 4.68 -12.63
CA GLU A 43 2.84 5.55 -13.80
C GLU A 43 4.04 5.57 -14.73
N ARG A 44 5.26 5.69 -14.19
CA ARG A 44 6.50 5.62 -14.98
C ARG A 44 6.67 4.25 -15.64
N ARG A 45 6.30 3.17 -14.95
CA ARG A 45 6.37 1.80 -15.46
C ARG A 45 5.52 1.62 -16.72
N GLU A 46 4.35 2.25 -16.76
CA GLU A 46 3.44 2.21 -17.91
C GLU A 46 3.95 3.04 -19.12
N LEU A 47 4.97 3.86 -18.93
CA LEU A 47 5.58 4.70 -19.98
C LEU A 47 6.89 4.12 -20.55
N VAL A 48 7.47 3.13 -19.89
CA VAL A 48 8.76 2.53 -20.29
C VAL A 48 8.57 1.12 -20.85
N GLU A 49 9.47 0.73 -21.74
CA GLU A 49 9.52 -0.65 -22.21
C GLU A 49 9.90 -1.61 -21.07
N PRO A 50 9.43 -2.87 -21.11
CA PRO A 50 9.69 -3.84 -20.03
C PRO A 50 11.16 -4.03 -19.68
N ASP A 51 12.05 -3.94 -20.68
CA ASP A 51 13.51 -4.10 -20.53
C ASP A 51 14.18 -2.89 -19.83
N ALA A 52 13.46 -1.77 -19.71
CA ALA A 52 13.90 -0.56 -19.00
C ALA A 52 13.21 -0.38 -17.65
N ALA A 53 12.36 -1.32 -17.23
CA ALA A 53 11.58 -1.24 -15.99
C ALA A 53 12.35 -1.73 -14.75
N ASP A 54 13.53 -2.34 -14.91
CA ASP A 54 14.31 -2.94 -13.81
C ASP A 54 14.61 -1.96 -12.67
N GLU A 55 14.97 -0.71 -12.99
CA GLU A 55 15.22 0.32 -11.99
C GLU A 55 13.93 0.68 -11.22
N ILE A 56 12.80 0.74 -11.92
CA ILE A 56 11.48 1.05 -11.34
C ILE A 56 11.03 -0.10 -10.43
N ASP A 57 11.20 -1.34 -10.88
CA ASP A 57 10.85 -2.53 -10.10
C ASP A 57 11.74 -2.68 -8.85
N TRP A 58 13.02 -2.30 -8.95
CA TRP A 58 13.90 -2.23 -7.77
C TRP A 58 13.46 -1.14 -6.78
N GLN A 59 13.15 0.07 -7.28
CA GLN A 59 12.67 1.17 -6.44
C GLN A 59 11.35 0.81 -5.74
N ARG A 60 10.45 0.12 -6.44
CA ARG A 60 9.18 -0.41 -5.91
C ARG A 60 9.42 -1.41 -4.78
N ALA A 61 10.26 -2.42 -5.02
CA ALA A 61 10.59 -3.42 -4.01
C ALA A 61 11.24 -2.79 -2.76
N ARG A 62 12.09 -1.78 -2.94
CA ARG A 62 12.70 -1.05 -1.83
C ARG A 62 11.67 -0.32 -0.98
N LEU A 63 10.72 0.39 -1.59
CA LEU A 63 9.64 1.08 -0.86
C LEU A 63 8.73 0.10 -0.13
N VAL A 64 8.41 -1.05 -0.73
CA VAL A 64 7.65 -2.12 -0.06
C VAL A 64 8.35 -2.58 1.21
N CYS A 65 9.64 -2.88 1.15
CA CYS A 65 10.41 -3.28 2.33
C CYS A 65 10.50 -2.18 3.40
N GLU A 66 10.52 -0.91 2.99
CA GLU A 66 10.54 0.23 3.90
C GLU A 66 9.21 0.39 4.65
N ILE A 67 8.08 0.25 3.93
CA ILE A 67 6.74 0.19 4.53
C ILE A 67 6.67 -0.97 5.53
N ASP A 68 7.08 -2.17 5.15
CA ASP A 68 7.03 -3.35 6.02
C ASP A 68 7.85 -3.16 7.30
N ARG A 69 9.01 -2.51 7.19
CA ARG A 69 9.84 -2.15 8.34
C ARG A 69 9.15 -1.16 9.26
N TRP A 70 8.52 -0.11 8.72
CA TRP A 70 7.78 0.87 9.54
C TRP A 70 6.58 0.24 10.22
N VAL A 71 5.82 -0.60 9.51
CA VAL A 71 4.71 -1.36 10.10
C VAL A 71 5.23 -2.21 11.25
N GLY A 72 6.36 -2.93 11.06
CA GLY A 72 7.00 -3.72 12.10
C GLY A 72 7.40 -2.91 13.35
N PHE A 73 7.79 -1.65 13.21
CA PHE A 73 8.09 -0.76 14.34
C PHE A 73 6.83 -0.26 15.07
N LEU A 74 5.70 -0.13 14.37
CA LEU A 74 4.44 0.34 14.93
C LEU A 74 3.63 -0.80 15.58
N THR A 75 3.93 -2.05 15.24
CA THR A 75 3.22 -3.23 15.73
C THR A 75 3.95 -3.89 16.90
N PRO A 76 3.22 -4.39 17.92
CA PRO A 76 3.84 -5.16 18.99
C PRO A 76 4.52 -6.44 18.45
N PRO A 77 5.58 -6.93 19.11
CA PRO A 77 6.32 -8.10 18.67
C PRO A 77 5.38 -9.30 18.56
N PRO A 78 5.36 -9.99 17.42
CA PRO A 78 4.27 -10.89 17.12
C PRO A 78 4.48 -12.29 17.75
N ILE A 79 3.38 -12.89 18.22
CA ILE A 79 3.32 -14.18 18.95
C ILE A 79 4.01 -15.30 18.13
N PRO A 80 4.84 -16.18 18.74
CA PRO A 80 5.61 -17.22 18.05
C PRO A 80 4.84 -18.12 17.07
N GLU A 81 3.55 -18.29 17.31
CA GLU A 81 2.67 -19.28 16.65
C GLU A 81 1.76 -18.66 15.57
N ALA A 82 1.88 -17.36 15.30
CA ALA A 82 0.98 -16.70 14.35
C ALA A 82 1.26 -17.14 12.90
N PRO A 83 0.21 -17.47 12.11
CA PRO A 83 0.36 -17.91 10.73
C PRO A 83 1.05 -16.84 9.88
N MET A 84 2.07 -17.25 9.13
CA MET A 84 2.80 -16.42 8.20
C MET A 84 1.88 -16.08 7.03
N HIS A 85 1.50 -14.81 6.88
CA HIS A 85 0.87 -14.36 5.64
C HIS A 85 1.89 -14.42 4.51
N THR A 86 1.46 -14.90 3.35
CA THR A 86 2.26 -14.91 2.12
C THR A 86 2.48 -13.52 1.54
N GLU A 87 1.78 -12.50 2.04
CA GLU A 87 1.87 -11.11 1.58
C GLU A 87 2.03 -10.14 2.75
N SER A 88 2.90 -9.16 2.57
CA SER A 88 3.19 -8.11 3.54
C SER A 88 2.28 -6.89 3.35
N VAL A 89 2.19 -6.02 4.36
CA VAL A 89 1.39 -4.78 4.26
C VAL A 89 1.91 -3.92 3.11
N GLY A 90 3.22 -3.80 2.96
CA GLY A 90 3.86 -3.11 1.84
C GLY A 90 3.45 -3.69 0.49
N ALA A 91 3.36 -5.01 0.35
CA ALA A 91 2.93 -5.65 -0.90
C ALA A 91 1.44 -5.43 -1.22
N VAL A 92 0.59 -5.27 -0.20
CA VAL A 92 -0.82 -4.87 -0.40
C VAL A 92 -0.90 -3.40 -0.83
N VAL A 93 -0.15 -2.51 -0.17
CA VAL A 93 -0.10 -1.08 -0.53
C VAL A 93 0.43 -0.87 -1.95
N ASP A 94 1.45 -1.64 -2.36
CA ASP A 94 1.97 -1.61 -3.73
C ASP A 94 0.92 -1.98 -4.78
N ARG A 95 0.14 -3.04 -4.54
CA ARG A 95 -0.94 -3.42 -5.45
C ARG A 95 -2.11 -2.44 -5.44
N LEU A 96 -2.43 -1.82 -4.31
CA LEU A 96 -3.39 -0.72 -4.26
C LEU A 96 -2.93 0.45 -5.15
N ALA A 97 -1.65 0.83 -5.05
CA ALA A 97 -1.07 1.86 -5.89
C ALA A 97 -1.13 1.48 -7.39
N GLN A 98 -0.79 0.24 -7.73
CA GLN A 98 -0.86 -0.26 -9.10
C GLN A 98 -2.30 -0.20 -9.66
N LEU A 99 -3.28 -0.74 -8.93
CA LEU A 99 -4.67 -0.78 -9.37
C LEU A 99 -5.26 0.63 -9.51
N ALA A 100 -4.90 1.56 -8.63
CA ALA A 100 -5.33 2.96 -8.76
C ALA A 100 -4.77 3.63 -10.02
N VAL A 101 -3.50 3.39 -10.35
CA VAL A 101 -2.89 3.88 -11.60
C VAL A 101 -3.57 3.26 -12.82
N LEU A 102 -3.84 1.96 -12.79
CA LEU A 102 -4.57 1.29 -13.88
C LEU A 102 -5.99 1.84 -14.02
N ALA A 103 -6.69 2.15 -12.93
CA ALA A 103 -8.02 2.76 -12.96
C ALA A 103 -7.96 4.16 -13.60
N TYR A 104 -6.96 4.97 -13.22
CA TYR A 104 -6.74 6.29 -13.79
C TYR A 104 -6.45 6.21 -15.30
N LEU A 105 -5.58 5.29 -15.73
CA LEU A 105 -5.26 5.09 -17.14
C LEU A 105 -6.46 4.57 -17.94
N ALA A 106 -7.25 3.65 -17.38
CA ALA A 106 -8.47 3.16 -18.01
C ALA A 106 -9.51 4.28 -18.18
N LEU A 107 -9.66 5.16 -17.18
CA LEU A 107 -10.46 6.38 -17.25
C LEU A 107 -9.97 7.31 -18.36
N ALA A 108 -8.66 7.61 -18.38
CA ALA A 108 -8.06 8.52 -19.36
C ALA A 108 -8.16 7.98 -20.80
N ARG A 109 -8.14 6.66 -20.99
CA ARG A 109 -8.28 5.98 -22.29
C ARG A 109 -9.75 5.74 -22.69
N GLY A 110 -10.72 6.03 -21.82
CA GLY A 110 -12.14 5.74 -22.08
C GLY A 110 -12.47 4.25 -22.13
N ALA A 111 -11.67 3.39 -21.49
CA ALA A 111 -11.81 1.95 -21.53
C ALA A 111 -12.77 1.45 -20.42
N GLU A 112 -14.08 1.66 -20.57
CA GLU A 112 -15.09 1.40 -19.53
C GLU A 112 -15.06 -0.03 -18.96
N ALA A 113 -14.86 -1.05 -19.80
CA ALA A 113 -14.78 -2.44 -19.36
C ALA A 113 -13.56 -2.70 -18.46
N GLN A 114 -12.40 -2.14 -18.83
CA GLN A 114 -11.18 -2.24 -18.02
C GLN A 114 -11.30 -1.43 -16.73
N LEU A 115 -11.90 -0.24 -16.81
CA LEU A 115 -12.15 0.59 -15.64
C LEU A 115 -13.01 -0.14 -14.61
N THR A 116 -14.10 -0.77 -15.05
CA THR A 116 -15.01 -1.51 -14.17
C THR A 116 -14.29 -2.70 -13.50
N ASP A 117 -13.53 -3.49 -14.25
CA ASP A 117 -12.76 -4.63 -13.71
C ASP A 117 -11.71 -4.16 -12.69
N VAL A 118 -10.95 -3.11 -13.01
CA VAL A 118 -9.91 -2.60 -12.10
C VAL A 118 -10.52 -1.97 -10.85
N GLN A 119 -11.63 -1.24 -10.96
CA GLN A 119 -12.35 -0.69 -9.81
C GLN A 119 -12.89 -1.76 -8.88
N GLN A 120 -13.37 -2.88 -9.43
CA GLN A 120 -13.82 -4.02 -8.63
C GLN A 120 -12.64 -4.62 -7.83
N ARG A 121 -11.53 -4.90 -8.50
CA ARG A 121 -10.32 -5.43 -7.84
C ARG A 121 -9.75 -4.46 -6.80
N LEU A 122 -9.79 -3.16 -7.07
CA LEU A 122 -9.33 -2.13 -6.13
C LEU A 122 -10.19 -2.11 -4.87
N ASN A 123 -11.51 -2.25 -5.00
CA ASN A 123 -12.42 -2.32 -3.85
C ASN A 123 -12.20 -3.58 -3.01
N GLU A 124 -12.07 -4.74 -3.65
CA GLU A 124 -11.81 -6.02 -2.99
C GLU A 124 -10.49 -5.97 -2.20
N LEU A 125 -9.41 -5.50 -2.84
CA LEU A 125 -8.12 -5.36 -2.19
C LEU A 125 -8.16 -4.32 -1.07
N GLY A 126 -8.91 -3.25 -1.26
CA GLY A 126 -9.10 -2.21 -0.24
C GLY A 126 -9.78 -2.73 1.02
N TRP A 127 -10.80 -3.58 0.90
CA TRP A 127 -11.41 -4.24 2.05
C TRP A 127 -10.46 -5.22 2.74
N ALA A 128 -9.72 -6.03 1.96
CA ALA A 128 -8.71 -6.92 2.50
C ALA A 128 -7.61 -6.17 3.28
N TYR A 129 -7.26 -4.96 2.84
CA TYR A 129 -6.33 -4.09 3.55
C TYR A 129 -6.89 -3.59 4.89
N ASP A 130 -8.13 -3.12 4.93
CA ASP A 130 -8.76 -2.65 6.19
C ASP A 130 -8.89 -3.80 7.23
N ASP A 131 -9.20 -5.02 6.78
CA ASP A 131 -9.17 -6.22 7.63
C ASP A 131 -7.74 -6.49 8.13
N LEU A 132 -6.75 -6.44 7.22
CA LEU A 132 -5.35 -6.71 7.55
C LEU A 132 -4.80 -5.73 8.59
N ILE A 133 -5.04 -4.42 8.47
CA ILE A 133 -4.56 -3.43 9.44
C ILE A 133 -5.22 -3.61 10.81
N THR A 134 -6.48 -4.06 10.85
CA THR A 134 -7.22 -4.35 12.09
C THR A 134 -6.62 -5.57 12.80
N GLU A 135 -6.25 -6.60 12.05
CA GLU A 135 -5.68 -7.84 12.57
C GLU A 135 -4.21 -7.69 12.98
N VAL A 136 -3.48 -6.82 12.27
CA VAL A 136 -2.10 -6.43 12.61
C VAL A 136 -2.09 -5.52 13.84
N GLY A 137 -3.01 -4.54 13.93
CA GLY A 137 -3.14 -3.65 15.08
C GLY A 137 -3.59 -4.34 16.37
N SER A 138 -4.27 -5.48 16.28
CA SER A 138 -4.65 -6.32 17.44
C SER A 138 -3.55 -7.29 17.89
N GLY A 139 -2.41 -7.35 17.20
CA GLY A 139 -1.30 -8.26 17.54
C GLY A 139 -1.55 -9.73 17.20
N THR A 140 -2.59 -10.02 16.43
CA THR A 140 -3.06 -11.39 16.13
C THR A 140 -2.26 -12.04 14.99
N ARG A 141 -1.33 -11.31 14.33
CA ARG A 141 -0.65 -11.77 13.09
C ARG A 141 0.84 -11.38 13.00
N ARG A 142 1.64 -12.27 12.41
CA ARG A 142 3.07 -12.08 12.09
C ARG A 142 3.25 -11.53 10.67
N LEU A 143 4.06 -10.48 10.53
CA LEU A 143 4.55 -9.99 9.23
C LEU A 143 5.96 -10.54 8.96
N PRO A 144 6.29 -10.90 7.71
CA PRO A 144 7.63 -11.31 7.35
C PRO A 144 8.58 -10.11 7.44
N GLY A 145 9.58 -10.16 8.31
CA GLY A 145 10.62 -9.13 8.44
C GLY A 145 10.79 -8.52 9.84
N ALA A 146 9.87 -8.76 10.77
CA ALA A 146 10.05 -8.41 12.18
C ALA A 146 11.02 -9.41 12.83
N ALA A 147 12.31 -9.28 12.54
CA ALA A 147 13.34 -9.95 13.31
C ALA A 147 13.24 -9.49 14.77
N ALA A 148 13.09 -10.46 15.65
CA ALA A 148 13.10 -10.27 17.10
C ALA A 148 14.38 -9.51 17.50
N ASN A 149 14.20 -8.36 18.14
CA ASN A 149 15.24 -7.76 18.97
C ASN A 149 14.96 -8.15 20.42
#